data_AF-A0A067DMW6-F1
#
_entry.id   AF-A0A067DMW6-F1
#
_cell.length_a   1.000
_cell.length_b   1.000
_cell.length_c   1.000
_cell.angle_alpha   90.00
_cell.angle_beta   90.00
_cell.angle_gamma   90.00
#
_symmetry.space_group_name_H-M   'P 1'
#
loop_
_entity.id
_entity.type
_entity.pdbx_description
1 polymer ?
#
loop_
_entity_poly.entity_id
_entity_poly.type
_entity_poly.pdbx_seq_one_letter_code
_entity_poly.pdbx_strand_id
1 'polypeptide(L)'
;MNAFGAFWQILPSDLRDRLQNDSKRGQLLEVILDLGRLPEARYLGEFGGKYLRSTEVSVEELEYAQSAVGEFGGDNRAGIEGTLHRISAIRSRKGAIVGLTCRVGRAVSGHIDMVYDLLHYGKSILFVGRPGVGKTTVMREIARVLSDEFQKRVVIVDTSNEIGGDGDIPHSAIGTARRMQVPEPSLQHKVMIEAVENHMPEVIIVDEIGTEAEAHACRSIAERGVMLIGTAHGEWLENIIKNPILSDLVCSVS
;
A
#
# COMPACT_ATOMS: atom_id res chain seq x y z
N MET A 1 10.15 -5.28 -15.53
CA MET A 1 10.20 -6.68 -15.05
C MET A 1 8.76 -7.09 -14.72
N ASN A 2 8.28 -8.27 -15.12
CA ASN A 2 6.92 -8.69 -14.76
C ASN A 2 6.85 -8.81 -13.22
N ALA A 3 5.98 -8.04 -12.54
CA ALA A 3 5.93 -7.95 -11.08
C ALA A 3 5.87 -9.32 -10.39
N PHE A 4 5.16 -10.26 -11.00
CA PHE A 4 5.06 -11.65 -10.55
C PHE A 4 6.40 -12.41 -10.57
N GLY A 5 7.33 -12.04 -11.44
CA GLY A 5 8.64 -12.70 -11.58
C GLY A 5 9.42 -12.73 -10.27
N ALA A 6 9.46 -11.61 -9.56
CA ALA A 6 10.16 -11.51 -8.28
C ALA A 6 9.41 -12.25 -7.15
N PHE A 7 8.07 -12.20 -7.14
CA PHE A 7 7.25 -12.98 -6.21
C PHE A 7 7.54 -14.49 -6.30
N TRP A 8 7.69 -15.00 -7.52
CA TRP A 8 8.01 -16.40 -7.72
C TRP A 8 9.35 -16.81 -7.15
N GLN A 9 10.34 -15.91 -7.12
CA GLN A 9 11.68 -16.21 -6.61
C GLN A 9 11.71 -16.52 -5.11
N ILE A 10 10.71 -16.08 -4.37
CA ILE A 10 10.59 -16.32 -2.92
C ILE A 10 10.11 -17.74 -2.62
N LEU A 11 9.35 -18.33 -3.56
CA LEU A 11 8.74 -19.63 -3.35
C LEU A 11 9.70 -20.75 -3.76
N PRO A 12 9.67 -21.89 -3.04
CA PRO A 12 10.27 -23.15 -3.49
C PRO A 12 9.89 -23.47 -4.94
N SER A 13 10.81 -24.09 -5.69
CA SER A 13 10.67 -24.30 -7.13
C SER A 13 9.44 -25.12 -7.51
N ASP A 14 9.11 -26.15 -6.73
CA ASP A 14 7.93 -26.98 -6.95
C ASP A 14 6.61 -26.19 -6.77
N LEU A 15 6.55 -25.34 -5.73
CA LEU A 15 5.40 -24.47 -5.49
C LEU A 15 5.25 -23.42 -6.59
N ARG A 16 6.38 -22.83 -6.99
CA ARG A 16 6.45 -21.87 -8.11
C ARG A 16 5.91 -22.48 -9.39
N ASP A 17 6.42 -23.63 -9.80
CA ASP A 17 6.04 -24.28 -11.06
C ASP A 17 4.54 -24.64 -11.04
N ARG A 18 4.05 -25.13 -9.91
CA ARG A 18 2.62 -25.45 -9.76
C ARG A 18 1.73 -24.22 -9.86
N LEU A 19 2.09 -23.12 -9.19
CA LEU A 19 1.32 -21.88 -9.19
C LEU A 19 1.38 -21.16 -10.53
N GLN A 20 2.52 -21.21 -11.23
CA GLN A 20 2.67 -20.62 -12.56
C GLN A 20 1.82 -21.30 -13.62
N ASN A 21 1.62 -22.62 -13.47
CA ASN A 21 0.82 -23.45 -14.37
C ASN A 21 -0.66 -23.59 -13.93
N ASP A 22 -1.06 -23.02 -12.78
CA ASP A 22 -2.46 -23.04 -12.35
C ASP A 22 -3.29 -22.09 -13.22
N SER A 23 -4.37 -22.60 -13.83
CA SER A 23 -5.35 -21.82 -14.58
C SER A 23 -5.93 -20.62 -13.82
N LYS A 24 -5.93 -20.68 -12.48
CA LYS A 24 -6.44 -19.62 -11.59
C LYS A 24 -5.35 -18.69 -11.06
N ARG A 25 -4.12 -18.72 -11.61
CA ARG A 25 -3.00 -17.85 -11.19
C ARG A 25 -3.38 -16.37 -11.10
N GLY A 26 -4.21 -15.89 -12.04
CA GLY A 26 -4.72 -14.50 -12.03
C GLY A 26 -5.53 -14.12 -10.80
N GLN A 27 -6.06 -15.11 -10.06
CA GLN A 27 -6.90 -14.96 -8.86
C GLN A 27 -6.15 -15.24 -7.55
N LEU A 28 -4.86 -15.64 -7.59
CA LEU A 28 -4.06 -15.96 -6.40
C LEU A 28 -3.98 -14.76 -5.44
N LEU A 29 -4.41 -14.91 -4.20
CA LEU A 29 -4.37 -13.84 -3.18
C LEU A 29 -3.11 -13.92 -2.34
N GLU A 30 -2.81 -15.11 -1.82
CA GLU A 30 -1.66 -15.34 -0.97
C GLU A 30 -1.19 -16.79 -1.01
N VAL A 31 0.09 -16.99 -0.69
CA VAL A 31 0.71 -18.29 -0.43
C VAL A 31 1.17 -18.30 1.02
N ILE A 32 0.83 -19.34 1.76
CA ILE A 32 1.14 -19.50 3.18
C ILE A 32 2.14 -20.64 3.32
N LEU A 33 3.25 -20.37 3.99
CA LEU A 33 4.30 -21.32 4.31
C LEU A 33 4.45 -21.36 5.83
N ASP A 34 3.99 -22.42 6.49
CA ASP A 34 4.10 -22.59 7.94
C ASP A 34 4.95 -23.83 8.23
N LEU A 35 5.98 -23.69 9.08
CA LEU A 35 6.87 -24.79 9.46
C LEU A 35 6.07 -25.99 9.98
N GLY A 36 6.30 -27.17 9.40
CA GLY A 36 5.60 -28.40 9.78
C GLY A 36 4.14 -28.46 9.32
N ARG A 37 3.74 -27.64 8.34
CA ARG A 37 2.42 -27.69 7.69
C ARG A 37 2.54 -27.78 6.19
N LEU A 38 1.48 -28.23 5.53
CA LEU A 38 1.41 -28.23 4.07
C LEU A 38 1.28 -26.79 3.56
N PRO A 39 2.05 -26.40 2.52
CA PRO A 39 1.94 -25.06 1.95
C PRO A 39 0.57 -24.87 1.29
N GLU A 40 -0.02 -23.70 1.51
CA GLU A 40 -1.40 -23.38 1.12
C GLU A 40 -1.42 -22.18 0.17
N ALA A 41 -2.29 -22.21 -0.84
CA ALA A 41 -2.63 -21.05 -1.65
C ALA A 41 -4.10 -20.67 -1.49
N ARG A 42 -4.38 -19.37 -1.44
CA ARG A 42 -5.75 -18.84 -1.40
C ARG A 42 -6.07 -18.08 -2.67
N TYR A 43 -7.31 -18.20 -3.14
CA TYR A 43 -7.77 -17.62 -4.41
C TYR A 43 -9.00 -16.75 -4.18
N LEU A 44 -9.13 -15.71 -5.01
CA LEU A 44 -10.30 -14.83 -5.00
C LEU A 44 -11.57 -15.63 -5.33
N GLY A 45 -12.60 -15.49 -4.48
CA GLY A 45 -13.90 -16.16 -4.67
C GLY A 45 -13.95 -17.61 -4.20
N GLU A 46 -12.87 -18.15 -3.61
CA GLU A 46 -12.85 -19.48 -3.02
C GLU A 46 -12.85 -19.41 -1.49
N PHE A 47 -13.53 -20.37 -0.85
CA PHE A 47 -13.53 -20.51 0.59
C PHE A 47 -12.38 -21.44 1.04
N GLY A 48 -11.56 -20.94 1.96
CA GLY A 48 -10.40 -21.67 2.47
C GLY A 48 -9.20 -21.62 1.51
N GLY A 49 -8.15 -22.36 1.85
CA GLY A 49 -7.00 -22.51 0.97
C GLY A 49 -6.82 -23.92 0.45
N LYS A 50 -6.05 -24.00 -0.63
CA LYS A 50 -5.75 -25.21 -1.37
C LYS A 50 -4.30 -25.60 -1.09
N TYR A 51 -4.10 -26.82 -0.59
CA TYR A 51 -2.76 -27.35 -0.40
C TYR A 51 -2.04 -27.51 -1.75
N LEU A 52 -0.80 -27.03 -1.80
CA LEU A 52 0.03 -27.03 -2.99
C LEU A 52 0.85 -28.30 -3.15
N ARG A 53 1.02 -29.10 -2.09
CA ARG A 53 1.64 -30.43 -2.10
C ARG A 53 1.30 -31.20 -0.82
N SER A 54 1.74 -32.45 -0.75
CA SER A 54 1.52 -33.37 0.38
C SER A 54 2.73 -33.49 1.32
N THR A 55 3.74 -32.66 1.15
CA THR A 55 4.91 -32.55 2.04
C THR A 55 4.89 -31.23 2.78
N GLU A 56 5.30 -31.29 4.05
CA GLU A 56 5.35 -30.13 4.94
C GLU A 56 6.42 -29.11 4.50
N VAL A 57 6.24 -27.87 4.91
CA VAL A 57 7.25 -26.81 4.76
C VAL A 57 8.37 -27.06 5.75
N SER A 58 9.61 -27.04 5.25
CA SER A 58 10.81 -27.23 6.05
C SER A 58 11.43 -25.91 6.52
N VAL A 59 12.42 -26.00 7.43
CA VAL A 59 13.17 -24.81 7.88
C VAL A 59 13.97 -24.21 6.72
N GLU A 60 14.58 -25.05 5.90
CA GLU A 60 15.42 -24.65 4.76
C GLU A 60 14.61 -23.84 3.73
N GLU A 61 13.33 -24.16 3.54
CA GLU A 61 12.45 -23.42 2.63
C GLU A 61 12.11 -22.03 3.17
N LEU A 62 11.90 -21.89 4.49
CA LEU A 62 11.69 -20.60 5.12
C LEU A 62 12.96 -19.75 5.10
N GLU A 63 14.13 -20.36 5.32
CA GLU A 63 15.43 -19.68 5.20
C GLU A 63 15.73 -19.23 3.77
N TYR A 64 15.40 -20.07 2.78
CA TYR A 64 15.47 -19.70 1.36
C TYR A 64 14.57 -18.49 1.06
N ALA A 65 13.31 -18.55 1.47
CA ALA A 65 12.36 -17.47 1.25
C ALA A 65 12.81 -16.19 1.95
N GLN A 66 13.28 -16.26 3.19
CA GLN A 66 13.86 -15.11 3.91
C GLN A 66 15.03 -14.50 3.13
N SER A 67 15.95 -15.32 2.63
CA SER A 67 17.12 -14.86 1.87
C SER A 67 16.73 -14.19 0.55
N ALA A 68 15.68 -14.69 -0.10
CA ALA A 68 15.14 -14.12 -1.35
C ALA A 68 14.39 -12.80 -1.13
N VAL A 69 13.73 -12.64 0.02
CA VAL A 69 12.98 -11.43 0.38
C VAL A 69 13.89 -10.31 0.85
N GLY A 70 14.90 -10.64 1.66
CA GLY A 70 15.78 -9.65 2.30
C GLY A 70 15.34 -9.31 3.72
N GLU A 71 15.49 -8.05 4.11
CA GLU A 71 15.25 -7.59 5.47
C GLU A 71 13.76 -7.37 5.76
N PHE A 72 13.31 -7.78 6.94
CA PHE A 72 11.97 -7.49 7.45
C PHE A 72 12.03 -6.27 8.37
N GLY A 73 11.11 -5.33 8.16
CA GLY A 73 10.98 -4.14 9.00
C GLY A 73 10.49 -4.46 10.42
N GLY A 74 10.42 -3.41 11.26
CA GLY A 74 10.02 -3.52 12.67
C GLY A 74 8.61 -4.08 12.89
N ASP A 75 7.76 -4.08 11.86
CA ASP A 75 6.39 -4.62 11.87
C ASP A 75 6.31 -6.09 11.40
N ASN A 76 7.46 -6.77 11.22
CA ASN A 76 7.59 -8.12 10.65
C ASN A 76 7.07 -8.24 9.21
N ARG A 77 7.12 -7.17 8.43
CA ARG A 77 6.79 -7.19 7.00
C ARG A 77 7.99 -6.85 6.15
N ALA A 78 7.96 -7.35 4.93
CA ALA A 78 8.91 -7.02 3.88
C ALA A 78 8.16 -6.88 2.56
N GLY A 79 8.63 -5.94 1.74
CA GLY A 79 8.21 -5.78 0.36
C GLY A 79 9.09 -6.53 -0.59
N ILE A 80 8.61 -6.66 -1.82
CA ILE A 80 9.49 -6.89 -2.95
C ILE A 80 9.59 -5.58 -3.71
N GLU A 81 10.79 -4.99 -3.76
CA GLU A 81 11.06 -3.68 -4.34
C GLU A 81 10.42 -3.51 -5.73
N GLY A 82 9.83 -2.35 -5.97
CA GLY A 82 9.16 -2.03 -7.23
C GLY A 82 7.87 -2.83 -7.48
N THR A 83 7.40 -3.64 -6.53
CA THR A 83 6.15 -4.39 -6.60
C THR A 83 5.20 -4.00 -5.46
N LEU A 84 3.95 -4.51 -5.49
CA LEU A 84 3.00 -4.40 -4.37
C LEU A 84 2.93 -5.68 -3.53
N HIS A 85 3.81 -6.64 -3.81
CA HIS A 85 3.85 -7.90 -3.07
C HIS A 85 4.36 -7.66 -1.66
N ARG A 86 3.73 -8.32 -0.69
CA ARG A 86 4.04 -8.14 0.73
C ARG A 86 4.20 -9.49 1.41
N ILE A 87 5.29 -9.66 2.13
CA ILE A 87 5.63 -10.86 2.86
C ILE A 87 5.54 -10.54 4.35
N SER A 88 4.74 -11.29 5.10
CA SER A 88 4.62 -11.12 6.55
C SER A 88 5.19 -12.34 7.26
N ALA A 89 6.11 -12.12 8.19
CA ALA A 89 6.76 -13.19 8.94
C ALA A 89 6.05 -13.48 10.27
N ILE A 90 5.92 -14.76 10.58
CA ILE A 90 5.62 -15.27 11.92
C ILE A 90 6.94 -15.70 12.54
N ARG A 91 7.26 -15.15 13.71
CA ARG A 91 8.51 -15.45 14.42
C ARG A 91 8.26 -16.28 15.68
N SER A 92 9.16 -17.21 15.93
CA SER A 92 9.24 -17.91 17.22
C SER A 92 9.70 -16.98 18.34
N ARG A 93 9.60 -17.43 19.60
CA ARG A 93 10.14 -16.70 20.76
C ARG A 93 11.64 -16.39 20.68
N LYS A 94 12.38 -17.14 19.86
CA LYS A 94 13.82 -16.95 19.62
C LYS A 94 14.11 -16.02 18.44
N GLY A 95 13.07 -15.45 17.80
CA GLY A 95 13.20 -14.54 16.66
C GLY A 95 13.29 -15.23 15.28
N ALA A 96 13.49 -16.55 15.22
CA ALA A 96 13.52 -17.29 13.96
C ALA A 96 12.16 -17.26 13.25
N ILE A 97 12.16 -17.11 11.92
CA ILE A 97 10.95 -17.19 11.09
C ILE A 97 10.46 -18.65 11.10
N VAL A 98 9.20 -18.83 11.46
CA VAL A 98 8.50 -20.14 11.50
C VAL A 98 7.26 -20.17 10.62
N GLY A 99 6.93 -19.03 9.99
CA GLY A 99 5.89 -18.97 8.99
C GLY A 99 5.98 -17.70 8.15
N LEU A 100 5.44 -17.76 6.93
CA LEU A 100 5.38 -16.65 5.98
C LEU A 100 4.00 -16.59 5.33
N THR A 101 3.44 -15.39 5.27
CA THR A 101 2.28 -15.07 4.44
C THR A 101 2.73 -14.20 3.28
N CYS A 102 2.77 -14.78 2.08
CA CYS A 102 3.23 -14.13 0.85
C CYS A 102 2.03 -13.61 0.06
N ARG A 103 1.69 -12.33 0.21
CA ARG A 103 0.53 -11.70 -0.43
C ARG A 103 0.85 -11.17 -1.83
N VAL A 104 -0.04 -11.48 -2.76
CA VAL A 104 0.05 -11.02 -4.15
C VAL A 104 -0.57 -9.63 -4.27
N GLY A 105 0.27 -8.60 -4.28
CA GLY A 105 -0.15 -7.26 -4.64
C GLY A 105 -0.49 -7.14 -6.12
N ARG A 106 -1.50 -6.31 -6.41
CA ARG A 106 -1.94 -6.00 -7.77
C ARG A 106 -2.17 -4.50 -7.89
N ALA A 107 -1.74 -3.94 -9.00
CA ALA A 107 -2.17 -2.62 -9.43
C ALA A 107 -3.31 -2.79 -10.43
N VAL A 108 -4.46 -2.19 -10.13
CA VAL A 108 -5.59 -2.11 -11.06
C VAL A 108 -5.61 -0.67 -11.57
N SER A 109 -5.75 -0.50 -12.88
CA SER A 109 -5.85 0.79 -13.57
C SER A 109 -7.15 0.85 -14.37
N GLY A 110 -7.58 2.05 -14.75
CA GLY A 110 -8.79 2.30 -15.52
C GLY A 110 -10.02 2.63 -14.67
N HIS A 111 -9.84 3.07 -13.42
CA HIS A 111 -10.94 3.45 -12.51
C HIS A 111 -10.97 4.94 -12.19
N ILE A 112 -10.16 5.76 -12.87
CA ILE A 112 -10.09 7.20 -12.61
C ILE A 112 -11.28 8.00 -13.17
N ASP A 113 -12.02 7.44 -14.13
CA ASP A 113 -13.08 8.16 -14.86
C ASP A 113 -14.10 8.85 -13.95
N MET A 114 -14.35 8.30 -12.76
CA MET A 114 -15.28 8.86 -11.78
C MET A 114 -14.83 10.19 -11.15
N VAL A 115 -13.52 10.50 -11.20
CA VAL A 115 -12.93 11.68 -10.54
C VAL A 115 -12.01 12.49 -11.46
N TYR A 116 -11.86 12.07 -12.72
CA TYR A 116 -10.91 12.67 -13.66
C TYR A 116 -11.20 14.15 -13.95
N ASP A 117 -12.48 14.52 -14.04
CA ASP A 117 -12.94 15.90 -14.15
C ASP A 117 -12.59 16.71 -12.90
N LEU A 118 -12.77 16.13 -11.69
CA LEU A 118 -12.42 16.77 -10.42
C LEU A 118 -10.94 17.15 -10.34
N LEU A 119 -10.05 16.34 -10.92
CA LEU A 119 -8.61 16.62 -10.96
C LEU A 119 -8.28 17.91 -11.72
N HIS A 120 -9.07 18.29 -12.73
CA HIS A 120 -8.86 19.53 -13.49
C HIS A 120 -9.17 20.80 -12.69
N TYR A 121 -10.06 20.71 -11.69
CA TYR A 121 -10.42 21.87 -10.86
C TYR A 121 -9.31 22.25 -9.86
N GLY A 122 -8.33 21.37 -9.63
CA GLY A 122 -7.18 21.62 -8.75
C GLY A 122 -7.56 21.85 -7.28
N LYS A 123 -8.72 21.36 -6.84
CA LYS A 123 -9.18 21.44 -5.45
C LYS A 123 -8.76 20.20 -4.68
N SER A 124 -8.55 20.35 -3.38
CA SER A 124 -8.26 19.23 -2.48
C SER A 124 -9.41 18.21 -2.46
N ILE A 125 -9.09 16.92 -2.34
CA ILE A 125 -10.04 15.80 -2.40
C ILE A 125 -9.84 14.88 -1.19
N LEU A 126 -10.90 14.62 -0.43
CA LEU A 126 -10.88 13.67 0.69
C LEU A 126 -11.78 12.47 0.38
N PHE A 127 -11.20 11.28 0.34
CA PHE A 127 -11.94 10.03 0.20
C PHE A 127 -12.36 9.48 1.56
N VAL A 128 -13.67 9.31 1.75
CA VAL A 128 -14.24 8.80 3.01
C VAL A 128 -14.84 7.43 2.77
N GLY A 129 -14.45 6.46 3.59
CA GLY A 129 -15.08 5.15 3.55
C GLY A 129 -14.38 4.13 4.44
N ARG A 130 -15.05 3.00 4.64
CA ARG A 130 -14.53 1.88 5.43
C ARG A 130 -13.19 1.36 4.87
N PRO A 131 -12.37 0.69 5.69
CA PRO A 131 -11.20 -0.05 5.19
C PRO A 131 -11.58 -1.04 4.08
N GLY A 132 -10.69 -1.23 3.10
CA GLY A 132 -10.85 -2.25 2.05
C GLY A 132 -11.81 -1.91 0.91
N VAL A 133 -12.41 -0.72 0.84
CA VAL A 133 -13.36 -0.33 -0.22
C VAL A 133 -12.70 0.14 -1.53
N GLY A 134 -11.36 0.06 -1.64
CA GLY A 134 -10.62 0.43 -2.86
C GLY A 134 -10.06 1.86 -2.91
N LYS A 135 -10.12 2.63 -1.81
CA LYS A 135 -9.59 4.01 -1.74
C LYS A 135 -8.14 4.10 -2.23
N THR A 136 -7.27 3.25 -1.72
CA THR A 136 -5.83 3.20 -2.08
C THR A 136 -5.62 2.91 -3.56
N THR A 137 -6.49 2.13 -4.20
CA THR A 137 -6.39 1.83 -5.65
C THR A 137 -6.64 3.10 -6.45
N VAL A 138 -7.69 3.86 -6.10
CA VAL A 138 -8.01 5.14 -6.73
C VAL A 138 -6.89 6.16 -6.48
N MET A 139 -6.37 6.26 -5.26
CA MET A 139 -5.27 7.18 -4.94
C MET A 139 -4.01 6.91 -5.76
N ARG A 140 -3.66 5.64 -5.93
CA ARG A 140 -2.48 5.25 -6.73
C ARG A 140 -2.63 5.71 -8.18
N GLU A 141 -3.84 5.54 -8.73
CA GLU A 141 -4.15 5.99 -10.08
C GLU A 141 -4.18 7.52 -10.20
N ILE A 142 -4.76 8.22 -9.21
CA ILE A 142 -4.70 9.70 -9.12
C ILE A 142 -3.25 10.19 -9.14
N ALA A 143 -2.37 9.56 -8.35
CA ALA A 143 -0.96 9.93 -8.31
C ALA A 143 -0.30 9.83 -9.69
N ARG A 144 -0.55 8.72 -10.41
CA ARG A 144 -0.05 8.51 -11.77
C ARG A 144 -0.61 9.55 -12.74
N VAL A 145 -1.92 9.77 -12.74
CA VAL A 145 -2.57 10.72 -13.66
C VAL A 145 -2.06 12.15 -13.42
N LEU A 146 -1.99 12.59 -12.16
CA LEU A 146 -1.51 13.92 -11.83
C LEU A 146 -0.03 14.10 -12.19
N SER A 147 0.81 13.10 -11.94
CA SER A 147 2.24 13.18 -12.23
C SER A 147 2.57 13.01 -13.72
N ASP A 148 2.00 12.01 -14.40
CA ASP A 148 2.37 11.66 -15.77
C ASP A 148 1.54 12.38 -16.83
N GLU A 149 0.25 12.63 -16.58
CA GLU A 149 -0.64 13.25 -17.58
C GLU A 149 -0.74 14.76 -17.38
N PHE A 150 -0.90 15.19 -16.12
CA PHE A 150 -1.02 16.62 -15.78
C PHE A 150 0.35 17.25 -15.49
N GLN A 151 1.43 16.46 -15.48
CA GLN A 151 2.81 16.91 -15.29
C GLN A 151 3.00 17.70 -13.98
N LYS A 152 2.26 17.33 -12.93
CA LYS A 152 2.32 17.96 -11.62
C LYS A 152 3.45 17.38 -10.77
N ARG A 153 4.05 18.23 -9.94
CA ARG A 153 4.94 17.77 -8.87
C ARG A 153 4.13 17.12 -7.76
N VAL A 154 3.99 15.81 -7.81
CA VAL A 154 3.24 15.00 -6.82
C VAL A 154 4.20 14.39 -5.80
N VAL A 155 3.88 14.56 -4.51
CA VAL A 155 4.54 13.85 -3.40
C VAL A 155 3.50 13.03 -2.64
N ILE A 156 3.80 11.75 -2.43
CA ILE A 156 2.98 10.82 -1.64
C ILE A 156 3.64 10.64 -0.28
N VAL A 157 2.91 10.93 0.78
CA VAL A 157 3.27 10.59 2.16
C VAL A 157 2.60 9.26 2.48
N ASP A 158 3.41 8.19 2.48
CA ASP A 158 2.94 6.81 2.52
C ASP A 158 3.34 6.13 3.83
N THR A 159 2.39 6.10 4.78
CA THR A 159 2.62 5.57 6.13
C THR A 159 2.50 4.06 6.22
N SER A 160 1.60 3.50 5.43
CA SER A 160 1.31 2.06 5.40
C SER A 160 2.09 1.32 4.31
N ASN A 161 2.82 2.05 3.47
CA ASN A 161 3.42 1.59 2.21
C ASN A 161 2.39 0.99 1.24
N GLU A 162 1.10 1.25 1.43
CA GLU A 162 0.08 0.68 0.57
C GLU A 162 0.03 1.36 -0.79
N ILE A 163 0.35 2.66 -0.90
CA ILE A 163 0.23 3.39 -2.18
C ILE A 163 1.42 3.08 -3.09
N GLY A 164 2.63 3.31 -2.61
CA GLY A 164 3.86 3.13 -3.37
C GLY A 164 4.44 1.72 -3.30
N GLY A 165 3.88 0.83 -2.46
CA GLY A 165 4.46 -0.48 -2.18
C GLY A 165 5.52 -0.43 -1.10
N ASP A 166 5.91 -1.59 -0.59
CA ASP A 166 6.99 -1.73 0.40
C ASP A 166 8.39 -1.68 -0.28
N GLY A 167 9.44 -1.42 0.50
CA GLY A 167 10.83 -1.27 0.02
C GLY A 167 11.15 0.13 -0.55
N ASP A 168 12.40 0.41 -0.90
CA ASP A 168 12.87 1.76 -1.23
C ASP A 168 12.46 2.24 -2.63
N ILE A 169 12.27 1.30 -3.57
CA ILE A 169 11.85 1.58 -4.94
C ILE A 169 10.33 1.54 -5.04
N PRO A 170 9.64 2.67 -5.30
CA PRO A 170 8.19 2.69 -5.40
C PRO A 170 7.69 1.96 -6.66
N HIS A 171 6.49 1.39 -6.57
CA HIS A 171 5.81 0.74 -7.69
C HIS A 171 5.50 1.74 -8.81
N SER A 172 5.76 1.35 -10.06
CA SER A 172 5.44 2.14 -11.27
C SER A 172 3.98 2.61 -11.44
N ALA A 173 3.06 2.17 -10.58
CA ALA A 173 1.64 2.47 -10.67
C ALA A 173 1.31 3.85 -10.08
N ILE A 174 2.26 4.50 -9.40
CA ILE A 174 2.15 5.91 -9.00
C ILE A 174 2.69 6.86 -10.07
N GLY A 175 3.12 6.36 -11.23
CA GLY A 175 3.75 7.17 -12.28
C GLY A 175 5.10 7.74 -11.83
N THR A 176 5.34 8.99 -12.17
CA THR A 176 6.53 9.78 -11.79
C THR A 176 6.39 10.48 -10.43
N ALA A 177 5.29 10.25 -9.71
CA ALA A 177 5.11 10.76 -8.36
C ALA A 177 6.24 10.32 -7.42
N ARG A 178 6.67 11.22 -6.54
CA ARG A 178 7.70 10.93 -5.54
C ARG A 178 7.04 10.38 -4.28
N ARG A 179 7.70 9.46 -3.58
CA ARG A 179 7.21 8.88 -2.32
C ARG A 179 8.12 9.25 -1.16
N MET A 180 7.51 9.67 -0.05
CA MET A 180 8.14 9.79 1.26
C MET A 180 7.52 8.74 2.18
N GLN A 181 8.34 7.86 2.73
CA GLN A 181 7.89 6.85 3.70
C GLN A 181 7.89 7.47 5.09
N VAL A 182 6.88 7.14 5.89
CA VAL A 182 6.79 7.61 7.27
C VAL A 182 7.40 6.55 8.20
N PRO A 183 8.45 6.86 8.97
CA PRO A 183 9.11 5.87 9.85
C PRO A 183 8.19 5.33 10.94
N GLU A 184 7.32 6.19 11.49
CA GLU A 184 6.34 5.83 12.51
C GLU A 184 5.03 6.59 12.26
N PRO A 185 3.85 5.96 12.39
CA PRO A 185 2.57 6.64 12.12
C PRO A 185 2.38 7.96 12.88
N SER A 186 2.89 8.04 14.12
CA SER A 186 2.84 9.25 14.95
C SER A 186 3.57 10.45 14.34
N LEU A 187 4.49 10.23 13.39
CA LEU A 187 5.31 11.24 12.74
C LEU A 187 4.76 11.69 11.38
N GLN A 188 3.63 11.12 10.92
CA GLN A 188 3.06 11.43 9.60
C GLN A 188 2.90 12.93 9.35
N HIS A 189 2.33 13.67 10.32
CA HIS A 189 2.17 15.12 10.24
C HIS A 189 3.49 15.87 10.00
N LYS A 190 4.62 15.40 10.57
CA LYS A 190 5.93 16.03 10.35
C LYS A 190 6.42 15.79 8.93
N VAL A 191 6.28 14.57 8.43
CA VAL A 191 6.64 14.20 7.06
C VAL A 191 5.79 14.96 6.05
N MET A 192 4.51 15.21 6.35
CA MET A 192 3.63 16.06 5.53
C MET A 192 4.16 17.50 5.41
N ILE A 193 4.61 18.10 6.52
CA ILE A 193 5.20 19.46 6.49
C ILE A 193 6.54 19.46 5.76
N GLU A 194 7.41 18.48 6.05
CA GLU A 194 8.70 18.30 5.40
C GLU A 194 8.56 18.20 3.88
N ALA A 195 7.56 17.45 3.40
CA ALA A 195 7.26 17.31 1.98
C ALA A 195 7.08 18.68 1.30
N VAL A 196 6.34 19.60 1.92
CA VAL A 196 6.14 20.95 1.37
C VAL A 196 7.43 21.77 1.43
N GLU A 197 8.09 21.77 2.58
CA GLU A 197 9.27 22.60 2.84
C GLU A 197 10.44 22.23 1.93
N ASN A 198 10.65 20.95 1.67
CA ASN A 198 11.83 20.46 0.97
C ASN A 198 11.60 20.14 -0.52
N HIS A 199 10.36 19.92 -0.94
CA HIS A 199 10.08 19.40 -2.29
C HIS A 199 9.14 20.27 -3.14
N MET A 200 8.59 21.36 -2.58
CA MET A 200 7.70 22.30 -3.28
C MET A 200 6.66 21.60 -4.19
N PRO A 201 5.90 20.62 -3.67
CA PRO A 201 4.92 19.90 -4.46
C PRO A 201 3.77 20.82 -4.88
N GLU A 202 3.16 20.50 -6.02
CA GLU A 202 1.85 21.06 -6.38
C GLU A 202 0.72 20.23 -5.81
N VAL A 203 0.98 18.93 -5.56
CA VAL A 203 0.02 17.98 -4.98
C VAL A 203 0.70 17.15 -3.90
N ILE A 204 0.06 17.07 -2.73
CA ILE A 204 0.40 16.09 -1.70
C ILE A 204 -0.72 15.05 -1.61
N ILE A 205 -0.31 13.79 -1.60
CA ILE A 205 -1.19 12.63 -1.41
C ILE A 205 -0.87 11.99 -0.06
N VAL A 206 -1.88 11.79 0.80
CA VAL A 206 -1.70 11.21 2.15
C VAL A 206 -2.65 10.03 2.30
N ASP A 207 -2.11 8.84 2.63
CA ASP A 207 -2.90 7.61 2.70
C ASP A 207 -4.11 7.71 3.63
N GLU A 208 -3.89 8.02 4.91
CA GLU A 208 -4.97 8.12 5.88
C GLU A 208 -4.74 9.27 6.86
N ILE A 209 -5.72 10.15 6.98
CA ILE A 209 -5.75 11.26 7.91
C ILE A 209 -6.74 10.93 9.02
N GLY A 210 -6.24 10.85 10.25
CA GLY A 210 -7.00 10.45 11.43
C GLY A 210 -6.68 11.25 12.70
N THR A 211 -5.61 12.03 12.74
CA THR A 211 -5.20 12.77 13.94
C THR A 211 -5.31 14.29 13.81
N GLU A 212 -5.36 14.98 14.94
CA GLU A 212 -5.41 16.45 15.01
C GLU A 212 -4.15 17.10 14.46
N ALA A 213 -2.99 16.50 14.72
CA ALA A 213 -1.73 16.96 14.15
C ALA A 213 -1.73 16.86 12.61
N GLU A 214 -2.28 15.78 12.05
CA GLU A 214 -2.41 15.63 10.59
C GLU A 214 -3.42 16.63 10.01
N ALA A 215 -4.55 16.88 10.69
CA ALA A 215 -5.53 17.87 10.25
C ALA A 215 -4.95 19.29 10.24
N HIS A 216 -4.19 19.66 11.26
CA HIS A 216 -3.45 20.93 11.28
C HIS A 216 -2.41 21.00 10.17
N ALA A 217 -1.65 19.92 9.93
CA ALA A 217 -0.71 19.87 8.82
C ALA A 217 -1.42 20.06 7.46
N CYS A 218 -2.57 19.42 7.26
CA CYS A 218 -3.39 19.60 6.06
C CYS A 218 -3.78 21.06 5.83
N ARG A 219 -4.22 21.76 6.89
CA ARG A 219 -4.55 23.19 6.84
C ARG A 219 -3.35 24.03 6.40
N SER A 220 -2.19 23.85 7.05
CA SER A 220 -0.97 24.59 6.71
C SER A 220 -0.50 24.31 5.28
N ILE A 221 -0.69 23.09 4.77
CA ILE A 221 -0.39 22.73 3.38
C ILE A 221 -1.34 23.44 2.41
N ALA A 222 -2.65 23.43 2.70
CA ALA A 222 -3.67 24.07 1.88
C ALA A 222 -3.51 25.59 1.81
N GLU A 223 -3.15 26.25 2.92
CA GLU A 223 -2.84 27.68 2.99
C GLU A 223 -1.66 28.08 2.09
N ARG A 224 -0.75 27.14 1.81
CA ARG A 224 0.37 27.33 0.87
C ARG A 224 -0.03 27.09 -0.60
N GLY A 225 -1.31 26.84 -0.87
CA GLY A 225 -1.85 26.62 -2.21
C GLY A 225 -1.56 25.25 -2.81
N VAL A 226 -1.14 24.28 -1.99
CA VAL A 226 -0.86 22.91 -2.43
C VAL A 226 -2.17 22.11 -2.42
N MET A 227 -2.46 21.39 -3.50
CA MET A 227 -3.61 20.50 -3.58
C MET A 227 -3.38 19.29 -2.66
N LEU A 228 -4.32 19.02 -1.76
CA LEU A 228 -4.23 17.89 -0.83
C LEU A 228 -5.21 16.80 -1.22
N ILE A 229 -4.73 15.58 -1.38
CA ILE A 229 -5.56 14.41 -1.66
C ILE A 229 -5.30 13.38 -0.58
N GLY A 230 -6.33 12.86 0.06
CA GLY A 230 -6.12 11.81 1.03
C GLY A 230 -7.35 11.00 1.35
N THR A 231 -7.21 10.06 2.27
CA THR A 231 -8.37 9.33 2.81
C THR A 231 -8.58 9.62 4.28
N ALA A 232 -9.80 9.40 4.75
CA ALA A 232 -10.11 9.35 6.16
C ALA A 232 -11.03 8.16 6.45
N HIS A 233 -10.90 7.59 7.64
CA HIS A 233 -11.84 6.61 8.15
C HIS A 233 -13.15 7.30 8.56
N GLY A 234 -14.25 6.88 7.93
CA GLY A 234 -15.59 7.33 8.29
C GLY A 234 -16.63 6.45 7.62
N GLU A 235 -17.67 6.07 8.37
CA GLU A 235 -18.84 5.42 7.76
C GLU A 235 -19.69 6.42 6.97
N TRP A 236 -19.73 7.68 7.41
CA TRP A 236 -20.52 8.77 6.84
C TRP A 236 -19.78 10.09 6.99
N LEU A 237 -20.01 11.04 6.07
CA LEU A 237 -19.47 12.42 6.14
C LEU A 237 -19.83 13.10 7.48
N GLU A 238 -21.00 12.80 8.02
CA GLU A 238 -21.43 13.30 9.33
C GLU A 238 -20.47 12.90 10.47
N ASN A 239 -19.85 11.72 10.40
CA ASN A 239 -18.90 11.30 11.43
C ASN A 239 -17.60 12.10 11.38
N ILE A 240 -17.24 12.61 10.20
CA ILE A 240 -16.10 13.51 10.02
C ILE A 240 -16.46 14.93 10.46
N ILE A 241 -17.65 15.42 10.10
CA ILE A 241 -18.12 16.75 10.51
C ILE A 241 -18.36 16.84 12.02
N LYS A 242 -18.86 15.77 12.65
CA LYS A 242 -19.08 15.71 14.10
C LYS A 242 -17.79 15.43 14.88
N ASN A 243 -16.73 14.98 14.21
CA ASN A 243 -15.43 14.82 14.82
C ASN A 243 -14.72 16.19 14.80
N PRO A 244 -14.55 16.86 15.95
CA PRO A 244 -13.96 18.20 16.01
C PRO A 244 -12.56 18.26 15.40
N ILE A 245 -11.86 17.11 15.41
CA ILE A 245 -10.51 16.94 14.88
C ILE A 245 -10.52 16.95 13.34
N LEU A 246 -11.50 16.29 12.73
CA LEU A 246 -11.57 16.09 11.27
C LEU A 246 -12.52 17.07 10.59
N SER A 247 -13.38 17.78 11.33
CA SER A 247 -14.26 18.81 10.79
C SER A 247 -13.47 19.91 10.10
N ASP A 248 -12.25 20.17 10.55
CA ASP A 248 -11.31 21.13 9.95
C ASP A 248 -10.93 20.78 8.50
N LEU A 249 -11.00 19.49 8.13
CA LEU A 249 -10.73 19.01 6.77
C LEU A 249 -11.91 19.26 5.80
N VAL A 250 -13.13 19.39 6.32
CA VAL A 250 -14.37 19.51 5.53
C VAL A 250 -14.91 20.94 5.54
N CYS A 251 -14.74 21.65 6.66
CA CYS A 251 -15.36 22.95 6.92
C CYS A 251 -14.43 24.15 6.72
N SER A 252 -13.25 23.97 6.11
CA SER A 252 -12.41 25.10 5.70
C SER A 252 -13.01 25.82 4.49
N VAL A 253 -14.08 26.58 4.75
CA VAL A 253 -14.64 27.55 3.83
C VAL A 253 -14.28 28.94 4.37
N SER A 254 -13.74 29.77 3.46
CA SER A 254 -13.40 31.19 3.54
C SER A 254 -12.15 31.60 4.33
#